data_AF-A0AA38NK63-F1
#
_entry.id   AF-A0AA38NK63-F1
#
_cell.length_a   1.000
_cell.length_b   1.000
_cell.length_c   1.000
_cell.angle_alpha   90.00
_cell.angle_beta   90.00
_cell.angle_gamma   90.00
#
_symmetry.space_group_name_H-M   'P 1'
#
loop_
_entity.id
_entity.type
_entity.pdbx_description
1 polymer ?
#
loop_
_entity_poly.entity_id
_entity_poly.type
_entity_poly.pdbx_seq_one_letter_code
_entity_poly.pdbx_strand_id
1 'polypeptide(L)'
;MEISRGIYNTISHTAVTMNLVESMQNQSSSNSLLLNGYVIEPFLPEAYHHGDTDTAYPPNRNENIHPMNIYYAWTSESSDSIMLDAARQTAASLQQIASSNGILASAKYPNYAIFGTPIGDLYGENADRLHHIKNLVDPFNVMGLTGGFKFE
;
A
#
# COMPACT_ATOMS: atom_id res chain seq x y z
N MET A 1 -16.96 -3.96 -24.64
CA MET A 1 -16.33 -4.15 -23.31
C MET A 1 -16.04 -2.74 -22.83
N GLU A 2 -16.78 -2.23 -21.84
CA GLU A 2 -16.45 -0.94 -21.25
C GLU A 2 -15.09 -1.08 -20.55
N ILE A 3 -14.15 -0.17 -20.84
CA ILE A 3 -12.85 -0.16 -20.19
C ILE A 3 -13.07 0.36 -18.78
N SER A 4 -12.98 -0.52 -17.78
CA SER A 4 -12.94 -0.11 -16.38
C SER A 4 -11.52 0.28 -16.00
N ARG A 5 -11.42 1.36 -15.23
CA ARG A 5 -10.20 1.89 -14.63
C ARG A 5 -10.18 1.49 -13.16
N GLY A 6 -8.99 1.41 -12.57
CA GLY A 6 -8.90 1.09 -11.15
C GLY A 6 -7.56 1.46 -10.54
N ILE A 7 -7.57 1.64 -9.22
CA ILE A 7 -6.37 1.90 -8.43
C ILE A 7 -6.46 1.19 -7.10
N TYR A 8 -5.30 0.70 -6.65
CA TYR A 8 -5.11 0.22 -5.30
C TYR A 8 -4.36 1.26 -4.47
N ASN A 9 -4.66 1.28 -3.18
CA ASN A 9 -3.83 1.87 -2.16
C ASN A 9 -3.84 0.98 -0.92
N THR A 10 -3.05 1.33 0.09
CA THR A 10 -2.95 0.52 1.29
C THR A 10 -2.66 1.35 2.53
N ILE A 11 -3.11 0.80 3.65
CA ILE A 11 -2.47 1.01 4.95
C ILE A 11 -2.09 -0.37 5.46
N SER A 12 -1.11 -0.41 6.35
CA SER A 12 -0.81 -1.63 7.09
C SER A 12 -1.09 -1.39 8.57
N HIS A 13 -1.56 -2.42 9.27
CA HIS A 13 -1.91 -2.33 10.68
C HIS A 13 -1.51 -3.61 11.44
N THR A 14 -1.42 -3.54 12.75
CA THR A 14 -0.98 -4.67 13.60
C THR A 14 -2.13 -5.41 14.29
N ALA A 15 -3.34 -4.85 14.22
CA ALA A 15 -4.55 -5.46 14.77
C ALA A 15 -5.78 -5.01 13.98
N VAL A 16 -6.85 -5.80 14.04
CA VAL A 16 -8.16 -5.45 13.49
C VAL A 16 -9.05 -4.96 14.62
N THR A 17 -9.48 -3.70 14.56
CA THR A 17 -10.38 -3.11 15.56
C THR A 17 -11.70 -2.72 14.90
N MET A 18 -12.77 -2.70 15.70
CA MET A 18 -14.08 -2.26 15.21
C MET A 18 -14.02 -0.81 14.71
N ASN A 19 -13.31 0.06 15.42
CA ASN A 19 -13.13 1.46 15.03
C ASN A 19 -12.48 1.62 13.65
N LEU A 20 -11.49 0.78 13.33
CA LEU A 20 -10.86 0.77 12.00
C LEU A 20 -11.84 0.33 10.92
N VAL A 21 -12.62 -0.73 11.18
CA VAL A 21 -13.62 -1.27 10.24
C VAL A 21 -14.77 -0.28 9.99
N GLU A 22 -15.32 0.34 11.04
CA GLU A 22 -16.41 1.32 10.94
C GLU A 22 -15.99 2.60 10.20
N SER A 23 -14.68 2.87 10.14
CA SER A 23 -14.12 4.02 9.43
C SER A 23 -13.88 3.78 7.94
N MET A 24 -14.11 2.57 7.43
CA MET A 24 -13.98 2.23 6.01
C MET A 24 -15.13 2.80 5.19
N GLN A 25 -14.97 4.04 4.75
CA GLN A 25 -16.01 4.78 4.04
C GLN A 25 -15.51 5.23 2.67
N ASN A 26 -16.38 5.13 1.65
CA ASN A 26 -16.12 5.69 0.33
C ASN A 26 -15.92 7.21 0.42
N GLN A 27 -14.81 7.72 -0.10
CA GLN A 27 -14.51 9.16 -0.14
C GLN A 27 -14.61 9.77 -1.54
N SER A 28 -15.02 9.00 -2.55
CA SER A 28 -15.22 9.52 -3.91
C SER A 28 -16.57 10.22 -4.06
N SER A 29 -16.56 11.35 -4.75
CA SER A 29 -17.76 12.09 -5.15
C SER A 29 -18.17 11.85 -6.62
N SER A 30 -17.50 10.95 -7.34
CA SER A 30 -17.73 10.75 -8.78
C SER A 30 -18.87 9.76 -9.05
N ASN A 31 -19.80 10.17 -9.91
CA ASN A 31 -20.90 9.33 -10.41
C ASN A 31 -20.43 8.19 -11.33
N SER A 32 -19.14 8.16 -11.71
CA SER A 32 -18.56 7.08 -12.51
C SER A 32 -18.00 5.93 -11.67
N LEU A 33 -18.09 6.03 -10.33
CA LEU A 33 -17.68 4.97 -9.42
C LEU A 33 -18.45 3.68 -9.71
N LEU A 34 -17.71 2.61 -9.96
CA LEU A 34 -18.25 1.27 -10.09
C LEU A 34 -18.13 0.48 -8.79
N LEU A 35 -16.97 0.58 -8.14
CA LEU A 35 -16.67 -0.18 -6.94
C LEU A 35 -15.71 0.60 -6.04
N ASN A 36 -16.04 0.66 -4.76
CA ASN A 36 -15.09 0.94 -3.70
C ASN A 36 -15.09 -0.27 -2.76
N GLY A 37 -13.90 -0.76 -2.41
CA GLY A 37 -13.75 -1.98 -1.62
C GLY A 37 -12.57 -1.89 -0.66
N TYR A 38 -12.70 -2.62 0.43
CA TYR A 38 -11.68 -2.78 1.46
C TYR A 38 -11.50 -4.26 1.75
N VAL A 39 -10.26 -4.72 1.82
CA VAL A 39 -9.94 -6.07 2.28
C VAL A 39 -8.85 -5.96 3.32
N ILE A 40 -9.16 -6.37 4.54
CA ILE A 40 -8.12 -6.64 5.54
C ILE A 40 -7.61 -8.05 5.28
N GLU A 41 -6.29 -8.21 5.23
CA GLU A 41 -5.62 -9.49 5.07
C GLU A 41 -4.86 -9.84 6.36
N PRO A 42 -5.49 -10.59 7.30
CA PRO A 42 -4.81 -11.03 8.51
C PRO A 42 -3.73 -12.05 8.15
N PHE A 43 -2.51 -11.76 8.56
CA PHE A 43 -1.38 -12.68 8.43
C PHE A 43 -1.14 -13.39 9.76
N LEU A 44 -0.56 -14.59 9.71
CA LEU A 44 -0.15 -15.29 10.93
C LEU A 44 1.01 -14.54 11.60
N PRO A 45 1.10 -14.51 12.94
CA PRO A 45 2.24 -13.91 13.64
C PRO A 45 3.60 -14.47 13.16
N GLU A 46 3.64 -15.74 12.77
CA GLU A 46 4.84 -16.43 12.33
C GLU A 46 5.18 -16.19 10.84
N ALA A 47 4.32 -15.51 10.07
CA ALA A 47 4.47 -15.36 8.62
C ALA A 47 5.82 -14.76 8.22
N TYR A 48 6.38 -13.89 9.07
CA TYR A 48 7.66 -13.22 8.83
C TYR A 48 8.85 -13.93 9.48
N HIS A 49 8.68 -15.09 10.13
CA HIS A 49 9.72 -15.78 10.91
C HIS A 49 10.15 -17.13 10.33
N HIS A 50 9.69 -17.51 9.14
CA HIS A 50 10.04 -18.80 8.53
C HIS A 50 11.47 -18.89 7.95
N GLY A 51 12.16 -17.77 7.76
CA GLY A 51 13.54 -17.74 7.26
C GLY A 51 14.53 -17.19 8.28
N ASP A 52 15.77 -17.66 8.24
CA ASP A 52 16.83 -17.22 9.16
C ASP A 52 17.55 -15.95 8.69
N THR A 53 17.29 -15.50 7.46
CA THR A 53 17.91 -14.31 6.87
C THR A 53 16.92 -13.15 6.76
N ASP A 54 17.44 -11.93 6.77
CA ASP A 54 16.65 -10.74 6.47
C ASP A 54 16.02 -10.80 5.07
N THR A 55 14.82 -10.25 4.95
CA THR A 55 14.06 -10.13 3.70
C THR A 55 13.90 -8.65 3.34
N ALA A 56 13.53 -8.36 2.08
CA ALA A 56 13.26 -6.98 1.67
C ALA A 56 12.09 -6.37 2.46
N TYR A 57 10.98 -7.11 2.55
CA TYR A 57 9.79 -6.78 3.32
C TYR A 57 9.49 -7.91 4.32
N PRO A 58 8.95 -7.60 5.50
CA PRO A 58 8.83 -6.26 6.07
C PRO A 58 10.19 -5.74 6.57
N PRO A 59 10.37 -4.41 6.69
CA PRO A 59 11.57 -3.84 7.31
C PRO A 59 11.74 -4.27 8.77
N ASN A 60 10.63 -4.41 9.50
CA ASN A 60 10.62 -4.93 10.86
C ASN A 60 9.87 -6.27 10.89
N ARG A 61 10.60 -7.37 11.00
CA ARG A 61 10.04 -8.72 11.05
C ARG A 61 9.41 -9.09 12.40
N ASN A 62 9.61 -8.28 13.44
CA ASN A 62 8.99 -8.47 14.75
C ASN A 62 7.60 -7.81 14.84
N GLU A 63 7.23 -7.02 13.83
CA GLU A 63 5.91 -6.42 13.74
C GLU A 63 4.96 -7.36 12.99
N ASN A 64 3.83 -7.71 13.61
CA ASN A 64 2.80 -8.52 12.97
C ASN A 64 1.99 -7.66 11.98
N ILE A 65 2.59 -7.35 10.83
CA ILE A 65 1.98 -6.47 9.83
C ILE A 65 0.85 -7.20 9.07
N HIS A 66 -0.33 -6.59 9.06
CA HIS A 66 -1.48 -6.97 8.25
C HIS A 66 -1.73 -5.92 7.16
N PRO A 67 -1.66 -6.29 5.87
CA PRO A 67 -2.05 -5.41 4.79
C PRO A 67 -3.55 -5.13 4.80
N MET A 68 -3.93 -3.90 4.48
CA MET A 68 -5.28 -3.56 4.05
C MET A 68 -5.25 -3.11 2.59
N ASN A 69 -5.97 -3.82 1.73
CA ASN A 69 -6.22 -3.39 0.36
C ASN A 69 -7.35 -2.37 0.34
N ILE A 70 -7.11 -1.21 -0.27
CA ILE A 70 -8.11 -0.18 -0.57
C ILE A 70 -8.22 -0.11 -2.09
N TYR A 71 -9.42 -0.33 -2.63
CA TYR A 71 -9.64 -0.37 -4.07
C TYR A 71 -10.73 0.60 -4.51
N TYR A 72 -10.48 1.25 -5.64
CA TYR A 72 -11.44 2.06 -6.38
C TYR A 72 -11.46 1.63 -7.84
N ALA A 73 -12.65 1.46 -8.42
CA ALA A 73 -12.87 1.21 -9.84
C ALA A 73 -13.89 2.18 -10.43
N TRP A 74 -13.67 2.63 -11.66
CA TRP A 74 -14.53 3.64 -12.30
C TRP A 74 -14.52 3.53 -13.83
N THR A 75 -15.49 4.16 -14.50
CA THR A 75 -15.63 4.09 -15.96
C THR A 75 -15.06 5.30 -16.70
N SER A 76 -15.15 6.50 -16.10
CA SER A 76 -14.88 7.75 -16.81
C SER A 76 -13.46 8.26 -16.58
N GLU A 77 -12.70 8.48 -17.65
CA GLU A 77 -11.33 9.03 -17.54
C GLU A 77 -11.27 10.42 -16.93
N SER A 78 -12.34 11.21 -17.08
CA SER A 78 -12.44 12.53 -16.46
C SER A 78 -12.51 12.46 -14.93
N SER A 79 -12.72 11.26 -14.36
CA SER A 79 -12.71 11.01 -12.92
C SER A 79 -11.38 10.49 -12.40
N ASP A 80 -10.35 10.33 -13.23
CA ASP A 80 -9.06 9.76 -12.82
C ASP A 80 -8.46 10.52 -11.62
N SER A 81 -8.38 11.86 -11.69
CA SER A 81 -7.85 12.66 -10.59
C SER A 81 -8.67 12.51 -9.30
N ILE A 82 -10.00 12.61 -9.42
CA ILE A 82 -10.92 12.49 -8.28
C ILE A 82 -10.77 11.12 -7.59
N MET A 83 -10.62 10.04 -8.37
CA MET A 83 -10.50 8.68 -7.83
C MET A 83 -9.12 8.44 -7.20
N LEU A 84 -8.05 8.97 -7.80
CA LEU A 84 -6.72 8.92 -7.21
C LEU A 84 -6.65 9.70 -5.89
N ASP A 85 -7.25 10.88 -5.85
CA ASP A 85 -7.32 11.70 -4.64
C ASP A 85 -8.16 11.02 -3.56
N ALA A 86 -9.31 10.44 -3.91
CA ALA A 86 -10.13 9.67 -2.98
C ALA A 86 -9.35 8.48 -2.38
N ALA A 87 -8.61 7.72 -3.20
CA ALA A 87 -7.78 6.61 -2.71
C ALA A 87 -6.68 7.07 -1.74
N ARG A 88 -6.08 8.25 -1.97
CA ARG A 88 -5.07 8.84 -1.06
C ARG A 88 -5.68 9.36 0.23
N GLN A 89 -6.80 10.08 0.15
CA GLN A 89 -7.50 10.63 1.31
C GLN A 89 -8.06 9.52 2.21
N THR A 90 -8.63 8.47 1.61
CA THR A 90 -9.05 7.27 2.35
C THR A 90 -7.90 6.66 3.13
N ALA A 91 -6.75 6.41 2.49
CA ALA A 91 -5.60 5.83 3.17
C ALA A 91 -5.04 6.75 4.27
N ALA A 92 -5.00 8.07 4.05
CA ALA A 92 -4.55 9.03 5.05
C ALA A 92 -5.47 9.06 6.28
N SER A 93 -6.79 9.07 6.07
CA SER A 93 -7.77 9.01 7.16
C SER A 93 -7.63 7.72 7.97
N LEU A 94 -7.56 6.57 7.30
CA LEU A 94 -7.39 5.27 7.97
C LEU A 94 -6.04 5.15 8.68
N GLN A 95 -4.96 5.75 8.14
CA GLN A 95 -3.66 5.84 8.84
C GLN A 95 -3.78 6.66 10.13
N GLN A 96 -4.47 7.80 10.08
CA GLN A 96 -4.68 8.63 11.27
C GLN A 96 -5.46 7.87 12.35
N ILE A 97 -6.50 7.13 11.95
CA ILE A 97 -7.29 6.28 12.84
C ILE A 97 -6.44 5.14 13.40
N ALA A 98 -5.70 4.42 12.56
CA ALA A 98 -4.82 3.35 13.02
C ALA A 98 -3.76 3.87 13.99
N SER A 99 -3.19 5.05 13.71
CA SER A 99 -2.20 5.70 14.56
C SER A 99 -2.78 6.12 15.90
N SER A 100 -3.98 6.72 15.94
CA SER A 100 -4.62 7.14 17.18
C SER A 100 -5.03 5.98 18.08
N ASN A 101 -5.27 4.80 17.48
CA ASN A 101 -5.56 3.56 18.18
C ASN A 101 -4.29 2.75 18.51
N GLY A 102 -3.09 3.22 18.13
CA GLY A 102 -1.82 2.52 18.39
C GLY A 102 -1.62 1.22 17.61
N ILE A 103 -2.29 1.08 16.45
CA ILE A 103 -2.27 -0.13 15.61
C ILE A 103 -1.68 0.10 14.21
N LEU A 104 -1.21 1.31 13.89
CA LEU A 104 -0.57 1.60 12.60
C LEU A 104 0.75 0.84 12.51
N ALA A 105 0.95 0.10 11.42
CA ALA A 105 2.20 -0.61 11.19
C ALA A 105 3.28 0.30 10.60
N SER A 106 4.55 -0.09 10.77
CA SER A 106 5.71 0.70 10.33
C SER A 106 5.90 0.78 8.81
N ALA A 107 5.32 -0.16 8.04
CA ALA A 107 5.50 -0.22 6.60
C ALA A 107 4.21 -0.56 5.84
N LYS A 108 3.97 0.14 4.73
CA LYS A 108 2.88 -0.12 3.77
C LYS A 108 3.21 -1.34 2.92
N TYR A 109 2.19 -2.12 2.55
CA TYR A 109 2.40 -3.32 1.74
C TYR A 109 2.70 -2.97 0.26
N PRO A 110 3.86 -3.35 -0.29
CA PRO A 110 4.30 -2.90 -1.61
C PRO A 110 3.36 -3.31 -2.76
N ASN A 111 2.69 -4.46 -2.67
CA ASN A 111 1.85 -4.94 -3.77
C ASN A 111 0.57 -4.11 -3.99
N TYR A 112 0.16 -3.31 -3.01
CA TYR A 112 -1.07 -2.50 -3.08
C TYR A 112 -0.80 -0.99 -2.96
N ALA A 113 0.38 -0.59 -2.53
CA ALA A 113 0.70 0.83 -2.37
C ALA A 113 0.54 1.59 -3.68
N ILE A 114 -0.11 2.74 -3.62
CA ILE A 114 -0.33 3.59 -4.80
C ILE A 114 1.01 4.10 -5.33
N PHE A 115 1.12 4.29 -6.65
CA PHE A 115 2.31 4.87 -7.26
C PHE A 115 2.71 6.20 -6.61
N GLY A 116 4.01 6.49 -6.61
CA GLY A 116 4.57 7.65 -5.92
C GLY A 116 4.62 7.52 -4.39
N THR A 117 4.23 6.37 -3.81
CA THR A 117 4.52 6.08 -2.40
C THR A 117 6.05 6.06 -2.20
N PRO A 118 6.59 6.79 -1.20
CA PRO A 118 8.03 6.77 -0.92
C PRO A 118 8.53 5.35 -0.63
N ILE A 119 9.71 4.99 -1.15
CA ILE A 119 10.33 3.67 -0.91
C ILE A 119 10.53 3.41 0.59
N GLY A 120 10.88 4.44 1.37
CA GLY A 120 11.03 4.34 2.82
C GLY A 120 9.74 3.92 3.55
N ASP A 121 8.57 4.33 3.05
CA ASP A 121 7.27 3.89 3.61
C ASP A 121 7.00 2.40 3.35
N LEU A 122 7.68 1.79 2.37
CA LEU A 122 7.48 0.39 1.97
C LEU A 122 8.52 -0.54 2.60
N TYR A 123 9.78 -0.09 2.61
CA TYR A 123 10.94 -0.93 2.93
C TYR A 123 11.77 -0.38 4.08
N GLY A 124 11.38 0.73 4.72
CA GLY A 124 12.09 1.32 5.86
C GLY A 124 13.60 1.45 5.61
N GLU A 125 14.41 1.02 6.58
CA GLU A 125 15.87 1.02 6.48
C GLU A 125 16.43 0.05 5.43
N ASN A 126 15.65 -0.94 4.98
CA ASN A 126 16.08 -1.86 3.91
C ASN A 126 16.18 -1.15 2.54
N ALA A 127 15.59 0.04 2.40
CA ALA A 127 15.61 0.83 1.17
C ALA A 127 17.04 1.04 0.61
N ASP A 128 18.00 1.38 1.47
CA ASP A 128 19.38 1.67 1.07
C ASP A 128 20.07 0.42 0.49
N ARG A 129 19.85 -0.73 1.13
CA ARG A 129 20.37 -2.01 0.64
C ARG A 129 19.74 -2.39 -0.71
N LEU A 130 18.44 -2.15 -0.87
CA LEU A 130 17.73 -2.41 -2.13
C LEU A 130 18.20 -1.50 -3.26
N HIS A 131 18.48 -0.22 -2.97
CA HIS A 131 19.11 0.71 -3.90
C HIS A 131 20.49 0.21 -4.36
N HIS A 132 21.32 -0.24 -3.43
CA HIS A 132 22.62 -0.82 -3.76
C HIS A 132 22.49 -2.05 -4.66
N ILE A 133 21.59 -2.98 -4.33
CA ILE A 133 21.32 -4.18 -5.15
C ILE A 133 20.84 -3.78 -6.55
N LYS A 134 19.92 -2.82 -6.65
CA LYS A 134 19.45 -2.30 -7.94
C LYS A 134 20.62 -1.81 -8.80
N ASN A 135 21.55 -1.04 -8.23
CA ASN A 135 22.69 -0.51 -8.99
C ASN A 135 23.70 -1.59 -9.43
N LEU A 136 23.79 -2.70 -8.68
CA LEU A 136 24.60 -3.85 -9.07
C LEU A 136 23.94 -4.69 -10.17
N VAL A 137 22.62 -4.88 -10.09
CA VAL A 137 21.88 -5.80 -10.96
C VAL A 137 21.34 -5.13 -12.23
N ASP A 138 20.92 -3.87 -12.13
CA ASP A 138 20.39 -3.05 -13.23
C ASP A 138 21.14 -1.70 -13.34
N PRO A 139 22.46 -1.73 -13.64
CA PRO A 139 23.30 -0.54 -13.70
C PRO A 139 22.89 0.44 -14.81
N PHE A 140 22.18 -0.03 -15.83
CA PHE A 140 21.71 0.80 -16.95
C PHE A 140 20.24 1.24 -16.80
N ASN A 141 19.63 0.94 -15.66
CA ASN A 141 18.26 1.33 -15.33
C ASN A 141 17.21 0.87 -16.35
N VAL A 142 17.39 -0.32 -16.94
CA VAL A 142 16.45 -0.90 -17.91
C VAL A 142 15.10 -1.15 -17.24
N MET A 143 15.10 -1.65 -16.00
CA MET A 143 13.87 -1.87 -15.23
C MET A 143 13.24 -0.55 -14.75
N GLY A 144 14.04 0.52 -14.69
CA GLY A 144 13.58 1.89 -14.45
C GLY A 144 12.55 2.37 -15.48
N LEU A 145 12.58 1.85 -16.71
CA LEU A 145 11.65 2.19 -17.78
C LEU A 145 10.26 1.54 -17.64
N THR A 146 10.10 0.61 -16.69
CA THR A 146 8.82 -0.09 -16.45
C THR A 146 7.97 0.65 -15.41
N GLY A 147 6.82 0.08 -14.99
CA GLY A 147 6.08 0.57 -13.82
C GLY A 147 6.78 0.25 -12.49
N GLY A 148 6.02 0.29 -11.39
CA GLY A 148 6.52 -0.09 -10.07
C GLY A 148 7.38 0.97 -9.39
N PHE A 149 7.85 0.66 -8.19
CA PHE A 149 8.63 1.59 -7.37
C PHE A 149 10.09 1.65 -7.81
N LYS A 150 10.65 2.87 -7.79
CA LYS A 150 11.99 3.15 -8.27
C LYS A 150 12.95 3.38 -7.11
N PHE A 151 14.07 2.67 -7.12
CA PHE A 151 15.16 2.77 -6.15
C PHE A 151 16.31 3.55 -6.80
N GLU A 152 16.08 4.84 -7.05
CA GLU A 152 17.03 5.74 -7.72
C GLU A 152 17.85 6.57 -6.73
#